data_AF-A0ABD0N9W4-F1
#
_entry.id   AF-A0ABD0N9W4-F1
#
_cell.length_a   1.000
_cell.length_b   1.000
_cell.length_c   1.000
_cell.angle_alpha   90.00
_cell.angle_beta   90.00
_cell.angle_gamma   90.00
#
_symmetry.space_group_name_H-M   'P 1'
#
loop_
_entity.id
_entity.type
_entity.pdbx_description
1 polymer ?
#
loop_
_entity_poly.entity_id
_entity_poly.type
_entity_poly.pdbx_seq_one_letter_code
_entity_poly.pdbx_strand_id
1 'polypeptide(L)' 'YVLGHDAMKRMQSSNVLISGLRGLGVEIAKNVILGGVKSVTLHDQGVAEWKDLSSQ' A
#
# COMPACT_ATOMS: atom_id res chain seq x y z
N TYR A 1 0.42 22.25 -2.85
CA TYR A 1 1.33 21.11 -3.06
C TYR A 1 1.63 20.48 -1.71
N VAL A 2 1.02 19.34 -1.39
CA VAL A 2 1.11 18.73 -0.04
C VAL A 2 2.46 18.02 0.18
N LEU A 3 3.04 17.47 -0.89
CA LEU A 3 4.41 16.95 -0.90
C LEU A 3 5.27 17.85 -1.79
N GLY A 4 6.45 18.24 -1.31
CA GLY A 4 7.44 18.96 -2.10
C GLY A 4 7.98 18.12 -3.26
N HIS A 5 8.46 18.76 -4.33
CA HIS A 5 8.91 18.08 -5.54
C HIS A 5 10.02 17.05 -5.28
N ASP A 6 10.97 17.37 -4.40
CA ASP A 6 12.06 16.44 -4.03
C ASP A 6 11.58 15.23 -3.23
N ALA A 7 10.56 15.43 -2.38
CA ALA A 7 9.94 14.32 -1.65
C ALA A 7 9.22 13.37 -2.62
N MET A 8 8.49 13.91 -3.59
CA MET A 8 7.82 13.11 -4.62
C MET A 8 8.82 12.31 -5.47
N LYS A 9 9.95 12.91 -5.86
CA LYS A 9 11.04 12.20 -6.57
C LYS A 9 11.61 11.02 -5.76
N ARG A 10 11.79 11.18 -4.45
CA ARG A 10 12.24 10.09 -3.57
C ARG A 10 11.19 8.99 -3.43
N MET A 11 9.91 9.36 -3.37
CA MET A 11 8.82 8.38 -3.35
C MET A 11 8.81 7.55 -4.63
N GLN A 12 8.95 8.18 -5.79
CA GLN A 12 8.99 7.50 -7.10
C GLN A 12 10.17 6.53 -7.30
N SER A 13 11.21 6.61 -6.47
CA SER A 13 12.32 5.64 -6.48
C SER A 13 12.23 4.58 -5.37
N SER A 14 11.26 4.70 -4.46
CA SER A 14 11.09 3.82 -3.29
C SER A 14 10.31 2.55 -3.64
N ASN A 15 10.82 1.39 -3.21
CA ASN A 15 10.09 0.12 -3.24
C ASN A 15 9.51 -0.16 -1.86
N VAL A 16 8.23 -0.54 -1.79
CA VAL A 16 7.51 -0.76 -0.52
C VAL A 16 7.06 -2.21 -0.43
N LEU A 17 7.26 -2.85 0.72
CA LEU A 17 6.65 -4.14 1.07
C LEU A 17 5.52 -3.91 2.07
N ILE A 18 4.34 -4.47 1.79
CA ILE A 18 3.21 -4.49 2.72
C ILE A 18 2.92 -5.95 3.04
N SER A 19 3.03 -6.32 4.31
CA SER A 19 2.77 -7.68 4.79
C SER A 19 1.49 -7.73 5.63
N GLY A 20 0.52 -8.54 5.19
CA GLY A 20 -0.86 -8.59 5.68
C GLY A 20 -1.79 -7.70 4.84
N LEU A 21 -2.83 -8.30 4.27
CA LEU A 21 -3.77 -7.67 3.32
C LEU A 21 -5.23 -7.87 3.72
N ARG A 22 -5.52 -7.90 5.02
CA ARG A 22 -6.88 -7.64 5.54
C ARG A 22 -7.24 -6.15 5.35
N GLY A 23 -8.42 -5.71 5.77
CA GLY A 23 -8.93 -4.36 5.48
C GLY A 23 -7.92 -3.21 5.66
N LEU A 24 -7.22 -3.16 6.80
CA LEU A 24 -6.16 -2.15 7.05
C LEU A 24 -5.02 -2.22 6.03
N GLY A 25 -4.52 -3.42 5.73
CA GLY A 25 -3.41 -3.62 4.79
C GLY A 25 -3.77 -3.17 3.38
N VAL A 26 -5.02 -3.41 2.97
CA VAL A 26 -5.54 -2.97 1.66
C VAL A 26 -5.68 -1.44 1.59
N GLU A 27 -6.21 -0.79 2.64
CA GLU A 27 -6.29 0.68 2.67
C GLU A 27 -4.91 1.35 2.64
N ILE A 28 -3.93 0.80 3.37
CA ILE A 28 -2.55 1.26 3.33
C ILE A 28 -2.00 1.09 1.91
N ALA A 29 -2.16 -0.10 1.30
CA ALA A 29 -1.70 -0.36 -0.06
C ALA A 29 -2.31 0.61 -1.06
N LYS A 30 -3.62 0.84 -1.01
CA LYS A 30 -4.33 1.82 -1.83
C LYS A 30 -3.70 3.20 -1.70
N ASN A 31 -3.50 3.70 -0.48
CA ASN A 31 -2.95 5.03 -0.25
C ASN A 31 -1.50 5.16 -0.74
N VAL A 32 -0.66 4.13 -0.51
CA VAL A 32 0.75 4.12 -0.97
C VAL A 32 0.85 4.08 -2.49
N ILE A 33 0.02 3.27 -3.15
CA ILE A 33 -0.04 3.19 -4.62
C ILE A 33 -0.47 4.53 -5.20
N LEU A 34 -1.56 5.12 -4.69
CA LEU A 34 -2.01 6.46 -5.11
C LEU A 34 -0.99 7.56 -4.80
N GLY A 35 -0.16 7.35 -3.77
CA GLY A 35 0.96 8.24 -3.41
C GLY A 35 2.13 8.22 -4.40
N GLY A 36 2.17 7.30 -5.36
CA GLY A 36 3.14 7.32 -6.45
C GLY A 36 4.54 6.85 -6.05
N VAL A 37 4.65 5.60 -5.59
CA VAL A 37 5.93 4.92 -5.32
C VAL A 37 6.44 4.14 -6.54
N LYS A 38 7.70 3.67 -6.53
CA LYS A 38 8.28 2.90 -7.63
C LYS A 38 7.59 1.56 -7.83
N SER A 39 7.44 0.82 -6.73
CA SER A 39 6.81 -0.50 -6.72
C SER A 39 6.26 -0.80 -5.34
N VAL A 40 5.20 -1.62 -5.31
CA VAL A 40 4.65 -2.18 -4.09
C VAL A 40 4.64 -3.69 -4.22
N THR A 41 5.25 -4.39 -3.26
CA THR A 41 5.16 -5.83 -3.09
C THR A 41 4.15 -6.11 -1.99
N LEU A 42 3.15 -6.94 -2.30
CA LEU A 42 2.12 -7.33 -1.35
C LEU A 42 2.39 -8.76 -0.89
N HIS A 43 2.39 -9.00 0.41
CA HIS A 43 2.63 -10.30 1.00
C HIS A 43 1.50 -10.63 1.97
N ASP A 44 0.73 -11.69 1.69
CA ASP A 44 -0.21 -12.25 2.66
C ASP A 44 -0.18 -13.78 2.55
N GLN A 45 -0.13 -14.44 3.69
CA GLN A 45 -0.17 -15.90 3.80
C GLN A 45 -1.54 -16.39 4.29
N GLY A 46 -2.43 -15.48 4.69
CA GLY A 46 -3.79 -15.79 5.10
C GLY A 46 -4.71 -16.04 3.91
N VAL A 47 -5.59 -17.02 4.04
CA VAL A 47 -6.72 -17.19 3.10
C VAL A 47 -7.79 -16.16 3.45
N ALA A 48 -8.36 -15.51 2.44
CA ALA A 48 -9.47 -14.59 2.64
C ALA A 48 -10.68 -15.32 3.24
N GLU A 49 -11.19 -14.80 4.34
CA GLU A 49 -12.39 -15.31 5.01
C GLU A 49 -13.56 -14.33 4.86
N TRP A 50 -14.79 -14.80 5.04
CA TRP A 50 -16.00 -13.95 4.97
C TRP A 50 -15.95 -12.71 5.86
N LYS A 51 -15.27 -12.79 7.01
CA LYS A 51 -15.07 -11.65 7.92
C LYS A 51 -14.21 -10.54 7.32
N ASP A 52 -13.29 -10.88 6.41
CA ASP A 52 -12.36 -9.92 5.81
C ASP A 52 -13.10 -8.99 4.83
N LEU A 53 -14.16 -9.48 4.15
CA LEU A 53 -15.00 -8.70 3.23
C LEU A 53 -15.79 -7.56 3.90
N SER A 54 -15.84 -7.51 5.22
CA SER A 54 -16.48 -6.39 5.94
C SER A 54 -15.70 -5.08 5.83
N SER A 55 -14.42 -5.15 5.45
CA SER A 55 -13.52 -3.98 5.39
C SER A 55 -12.44 -4.05 4.31
N GLN A 56 -12.45 -5.08 3.45
CA GLN A 56 -11.56 -5.20 2.29
C GLN A 56 -12.04 -4.36 1.10
#